data_AF-A0AAV6J373-F1
#
_entry.id   AF-A0AAV6J373-F1
#
_cell.length_a   1.000
_cell.length_b   1.000
_cell.length_c   1.000
_cell.angle_alpha   90.00
_cell.angle_beta   90.00
_cell.angle_gamma   90.00
#
_symmetry.space_group_name_H-M   'P 1'
#
loop_
_entity.id
_entity.type
_entity.pdbx_description
1 polymer ?
#
loop_
_entity_poly.entity_id
_entity_poly.type
_entity_poly.pdbx_seq_one_letter_code
_entity_poly.pdbx_strand_id
1 'polypeptide(L)'
;MSSSTSSSRPLKIGIIGFGPFGQFLSKTMIKQGHTITATSRSDHSQLCSHLGISFYREIDGFLEAENDVVVLSTSILSLSEVVKSIPFHRLKRPTLFVDVLSVKEHPKQVLLQVLPPELDLLCTHPMFGADSGRDGWKDLTFVYDRVRIRDEVVCSSFLQIFGSEGCKMLEMSCEEHDKLAARSQFLTHTIARYYNAFPIYVPKEQIQSWDFGDWQDLVRNGD
;
A
#
# COMPACT_ATOMS: atom_id res chain seq x y z
N MET A 1 -9.39 13.52 -31.21
CA MET A 1 -7.99 13.53 -30.72
C MET A 1 -7.78 12.21 -30.00
N SER A 2 -6.79 11.45 -30.44
CA SER A 2 -6.55 10.05 -30.09
C SER A 2 -6.31 9.86 -28.59
N SER A 3 -7.17 9.08 -27.95
CA SER A 3 -6.91 8.50 -26.62
C SER A 3 -5.72 7.55 -26.74
N SER A 4 -4.54 8.00 -26.33
CA SER A 4 -3.39 7.12 -26.15
C SER A 4 -3.69 6.22 -24.95
N THR A 5 -4.24 5.04 -25.19
CA THR A 5 -4.16 3.92 -24.24
C THR A 5 -2.68 3.57 -24.14
N SER A 6 -1.98 4.20 -23.20
CA SER A 6 -0.63 3.77 -22.81
C SER A 6 -0.76 2.36 -22.26
N SER A 7 -0.42 1.35 -23.06
CA SER A 7 -0.32 -0.01 -22.55
C SER A 7 0.72 -0.01 -21.43
N SER A 8 0.30 -0.26 -20.19
CA SER A 8 1.24 -0.39 -19.07
C SER A 8 2.16 -1.58 -19.36
N ARG A 9 3.47 -1.38 -19.25
CA ARG A 9 4.42 -2.48 -19.41
C ARG A 9 4.37 -3.38 -18.17
N PRO A 10 4.53 -4.70 -18.31
CA PRO A 10 4.77 -5.57 -17.15
C PRO A 10 5.98 -5.06 -16.34
N LEU A 11 5.81 -4.96 -15.02
CA LEU A 11 6.84 -4.59 -14.07
C LEU A 11 7.41 -5.84 -13.37
N LYS A 12 8.67 -5.74 -12.97
CA LYS A 12 9.27 -6.62 -11.95
C LYS A 12 9.17 -5.95 -10.58
N ILE A 13 8.34 -6.51 -9.70
CA ILE A 13 8.01 -5.90 -8.41
C ILE A 13 8.59 -6.78 -7.29
N GLY A 14 9.49 -6.21 -6.50
CA GLY A 14 10.02 -6.83 -5.30
C GLY A 14 9.21 -6.42 -4.07
N ILE A 15 8.80 -7.37 -3.23
CA ILE A 15 8.09 -7.09 -1.97
C ILE A 15 9.02 -7.39 -0.79
N ILE A 16 9.27 -6.38 0.04
CA ILE A 16 9.95 -6.53 1.34
C ILE A 16 8.88 -6.56 2.43
N GLY A 17 8.79 -7.69 3.13
CA GLY A 17 7.73 -7.97 4.09
C GLY A 17 6.57 -8.72 3.44
N PHE A 18 6.70 -10.05 3.31
CA PHE A 18 5.70 -10.89 2.64
C PHE A 18 4.60 -11.39 3.60
N GLY A 19 4.10 -10.50 4.45
CA GLY A 19 2.98 -10.76 5.35
C GLY A 19 1.61 -10.77 4.65
N PRO A 20 0.50 -10.78 5.40
CA PRO A 20 -0.85 -10.86 4.82
C PRO A 20 -1.14 -9.79 3.76
N PHE A 21 -0.69 -8.55 3.99
CA PHE A 21 -0.94 -7.45 3.05
C PHE A 21 -0.07 -7.53 1.79
N GLY A 22 1.22 -7.82 1.91
CA GLY A 22 2.10 -8.07 0.76
C GLY A 22 1.61 -9.26 -0.09
N GLN A 23 1.14 -10.33 0.57
CA GLN A 23 0.51 -11.46 -0.10
C GLN A 23 -0.77 -11.05 -0.84
N PHE A 24 -1.64 -10.26 -0.20
CA PHE A 24 -2.86 -9.73 -0.80
C PHE A 24 -2.58 -8.92 -2.07
N LEU A 25 -1.63 -7.98 -2.03
CA LEU A 25 -1.25 -7.18 -3.20
C LEU A 25 -0.66 -8.06 -4.32
N SER A 26 0.20 -9.03 -3.96
CA SER A 26 0.88 -9.88 -4.93
C SER A 26 -0.07 -10.68 -5.83
N LYS A 27 -1.21 -11.13 -5.28
CA LYS A 27 -2.21 -11.89 -6.06
C LYS A 27 -2.74 -11.10 -7.25
N THR A 28 -3.11 -9.84 -7.02
CA THR A 28 -3.61 -8.95 -8.07
C THR A 28 -2.50 -8.57 -9.05
N MET A 29 -1.31 -8.26 -8.54
CA MET A 29 -0.18 -7.92 -9.41
C MET A 29 0.21 -9.08 -10.35
N ILE A 30 0.19 -10.32 -9.86
CA ILE A 30 0.41 -11.52 -10.68
C ILE A 30 -0.69 -11.70 -11.72
N LYS A 31 -1.97 -11.52 -11.32
CA LYS A 31 -3.11 -11.58 -12.24
C LYS A 31 -2.99 -10.57 -13.40
N GLN A 32 -2.39 -9.41 -13.15
CA GLN A 32 -2.11 -8.39 -14.16
C GLN A 32 -0.86 -8.68 -15.02
N GLY A 33 -0.15 -9.77 -14.77
CA GLY A 33 1.02 -10.19 -15.54
C GLY A 33 2.36 -9.62 -15.04
N HIS A 34 2.41 -9.05 -13.84
CA HIS A 34 3.67 -8.61 -13.24
C HIS A 34 4.47 -9.77 -12.67
N THR A 35 5.80 -9.64 -12.69
CA THR A 35 6.70 -10.62 -12.07
C THR A 35 6.98 -10.20 -10.63
N ILE A 36 6.74 -11.11 -9.68
CA ILE A 36 6.95 -10.81 -8.26
C ILE A 36 8.20 -11.52 -7.75
N THR A 37 9.01 -10.76 -7.01
CA THR A 37 10.02 -11.31 -6.09
C THR A 37 9.66 -10.90 -4.67
N ALA A 38 10.09 -11.68 -3.69
CA ALA A 38 9.76 -11.39 -2.30
C ALA A 38 10.92 -11.72 -1.36
N THR A 39 11.02 -10.95 -0.29
CA THR A 39 11.85 -11.25 0.87
C THR A 39 11.10 -10.85 2.14
N SER A 40 11.36 -11.54 3.24
CA SER A 40 10.67 -11.31 4.51
C SER A 40 11.50 -11.89 5.65
N ARG A 41 11.28 -11.38 6.87
CA ARG A 41 11.90 -11.93 8.08
C ARG A 41 11.51 -13.39 8.30
N SER A 42 10.23 -13.71 8.09
CA SER A 42 9.72 -15.08 8.19
C SER A 42 9.90 -15.81 6.86
N ASP A 43 10.12 -17.12 6.92
CA ASP A 43 10.22 -17.94 5.72
C ASP A 43 8.84 -18.16 5.07
N HIS A 44 8.72 -17.73 3.81
CA HIS A 44 7.54 -17.94 2.98
C HIS A 44 7.85 -18.75 1.71
N SER A 45 9.00 -19.44 1.64
CA SER A 45 9.48 -20.15 0.45
C SER A 45 8.42 -21.09 -0.16
N GLN A 46 7.75 -21.89 0.68
CA GLN A 46 6.70 -22.79 0.21
C GLN A 46 5.53 -22.02 -0.40
N LEU A 47 5.00 -21.00 0.31
CA LEU A 47 3.88 -20.20 -0.19
C LEU A 47 4.23 -19.49 -1.50
N CYS A 48 5.40 -18.86 -1.56
CA CYS A 48 5.88 -18.18 -2.76
C CYS A 48 6.03 -19.16 -3.94
N SER A 49 6.56 -20.36 -3.71
CA SER A 49 6.66 -21.40 -4.75
C SER A 49 5.30 -21.78 -5.33
N HIS A 50 4.25 -21.91 -4.50
CA HIS A 50 2.90 -22.20 -4.98
C HIS A 50 2.29 -21.05 -5.78
N LEU A 51 2.70 -19.81 -5.51
CA LEU A 51 2.23 -18.61 -6.22
C LEU A 51 3.11 -18.23 -7.43
N GLY A 52 4.17 -19.00 -7.73
CA GLY A 52 5.11 -18.68 -8.80
C GLY A 52 6.01 -17.47 -8.48
N ILE A 53 6.19 -17.14 -7.19
CA ILE A 53 6.98 -16.01 -6.71
C ILE A 53 8.40 -16.47 -6.37
N SER A 54 9.42 -15.74 -6.84
CA SER A 54 10.81 -15.98 -6.41
C SER A 54 11.04 -15.40 -5.02
N PHE A 55 11.22 -16.27 -4.01
CA PHE A 55 11.49 -15.87 -2.63
C PHE A 55 12.98 -15.91 -2.31
N TYR A 56 13.48 -14.86 -1.68
CA TYR A 56 14.86 -14.73 -1.23
C TYR A 56 14.87 -14.56 0.28
N ARG A 57 15.50 -15.51 0.99
CA ARG A 57 15.73 -15.38 2.43
C ARG A 57 16.68 -14.24 2.76
N GLU A 58 17.74 -14.11 1.97
CA GLU A 58 18.77 -13.09 2.16
C GLU A 58 18.49 -11.89 1.26
N ILE A 59 18.60 -10.67 1.81
CA ILE A 59 18.28 -9.42 1.11
C ILE A 59 19.14 -9.22 -0.14
N ASP A 60 20.35 -9.77 -0.14
CA ASP A 60 21.31 -9.67 -1.22
C ASP A 60 20.78 -10.22 -2.55
N GLY A 61 20.27 -11.46 -2.54
CA GLY A 61 19.69 -12.07 -3.73
C GLY A 61 18.44 -11.33 -4.21
N PHE A 62 17.66 -10.78 -3.27
CA PHE A 62 16.49 -9.95 -3.58
C PHE A 62 16.87 -8.66 -4.32
N LEU A 63 17.92 -7.96 -3.88
CA LEU A 63 18.38 -6.71 -4.51
C LEU A 63 19.01 -6.95 -5.88
N GLU A 64 19.65 -8.10 -6.08
CA GLU A 64 20.21 -8.50 -7.37
C GLU A 64 19.16 -8.94 -8.38
N ALA A 65 17.91 -9.11 -7.95
CA ALA A 65 16.82 -9.50 -8.82
C ALA A 65 16.33 -8.35 -9.73
N GLU A 66 17.01 -7.21 -9.83
CA GLU A 66 16.74 -6.16 -10.83
C GLU A 66 15.27 -5.68 -10.88
N ASN A 67 14.64 -5.60 -9.70
CA ASN A 67 13.26 -5.12 -9.58
C ASN A 67 13.14 -3.68 -10.14
N ASP A 68 12.08 -3.41 -10.92
CA ASP A 68 11.71 -2.05 -11.32
C ASP A 68 11.19 -1.26 -10.11
N VAL A 69 10.43 -1.94 -9.25
CA VAL A 69 9.76 -1.38 -8.08
C VAL A 69 10.03 -2.25 -6.86
N VAL A 70 10.33 -1.64 -5.72
CA VAL A 70 10.41 -2.30 -4.41
C VAL A 70 9.31 -1.77 -3.49
N VAL A 71 8.38 -2.65 -3.11
CA VAL A 71 7.27 -2.36 -2.21
C VAL A 71 7.62 -2.77 -0.78
N LEU A 72 7.59 -1.80 0.13
CA LEU A 72 7.80 -1.96 1.57
C LEU A 72 6.46 -2.27 2.23
N SER A 73 6.19 -3.55 2.47
CA SER A 73 4.97 -4.08 3.09
C SER A 73 5.23 -4.65 4.49
N THR A 74 6.11 -3.97 5.23
CA THR A 74 6.42 -4.31 6.63
C THR A 74 5.49 -3.59 7.60
N SER A 75 5.59 -3.90 8.90
CA SER A 75 4.91 -3.08 9.92
C SER A 75 5.52 -1.68 10.01
N ILE A 76 4.73 -0.70 10.46
CA ILE A 76 5.19 0.68 10.70
C ILE A 76 6.39 0.68 11.67
N LEU A 77 6.30 -0.10 12.75
CA LEU A 77 7.32 -0.15 13.80
C LEU A 77 8.66 -0.73 13.31
N SER A 78 8.61 -1.67 12.36
CA SER A 78 9.81 -2.31 11.81
C SER A 78 10.44 -1.56 10.63
N LEU A 79 9.74 -0.58 10.05
CA LEU A 79 10.19 0.08 8.81
C LEU A 79 11.60 0.65 8.93
N SER A 80 11.87 1.40 10.00
CA SER A 80 13.18 2.06 10.17
C SER A 80 14.32 1.06 10.24
N GLU A 81 14.15 -0.02 10.99
CA GLU A 81 15.16 -1.08 11.12
C GLU A 81 15.40 -1.78 9.78
N VAL A 82 14.31 -2.18 9.11
CA VAL A 82 14.37 -2.89 7.83
C VAL A 82 15.08 -2.05 6.78
N VAL A 83 14.63 -0.81 6.55
CA VAL A 83 15.19 0.04 5.49
C VAL A 83 16.66 0.37 5.75
N LYS A 84 17.05 0.62 7.00
CA LYS A 84 18.47 0.88 7.36
C LYS A 84 19.38 -0.32 7.13
N SER A 85 18.84 -1.54 7.15
CA SER A 85 19.61 -2.75 6.88
C SER A 85 19.80 -3.06 5.40
N ILE A 86 19.14 -2.33 4.50
CA ILE A 86 19.23 -2.59 3.05
C ILE A 86 20.58 -2.09 2.52
N PRO A 87 21.43 -2.96 1.93
CA PRO A 87 22.68 -2.52 1.30
C PRO A 87 22.41 -1.92 -0.09
N PHE A 88 21.93 -0.67 -0.14
CA PHE A 88 21.49 -0.01 -1.38
C PHE A 88 22.53 0.01 -2.51
N HIS A 89 23.83 -0.02 -2.18
CA HIS A 89 24.92 -0.08 -3.17
C HIS A 89 24.89 -1.35 -4.05
N ARG A 90 24.12 -2.38 -3.65
CA ARG A 90 23.93 -3.61 -4.45
C ARG A 90 22.82 -3.51 -5.49
N LEU A 91 22.02 -2.45 -5.46
CA LEU A 91 21.01 -2.23 -6.49
C LEU A 91 21.71 -2.02 -7.84
N LYS A 92 21.39 -2.87 -8.81
CA LYS A 92 22.01 -2.83 -10.15
C LYS A 92 21.44 -1.76 -11.07
N ARG A 93 20.37 -1.09 -10.65
CA ARG A 93 19.63 -0.13 -11.46
C ARG A 93 18.88 0.89 -10.60
N PRO A 94 18.53 2.07 -11.16
CA PRO A 94 17.53 2.95 -10.57
C PRO A 94 16.24 2.17 -10.30
N THR A 95 15.71 2.31 -9.10
CA THR A 95 14.58 1.52 -8.59
C THR A 95 13.61 2.46 -7.90
N LEU A 96 12.31 2.27 -8.14
CA LEU A 96 11.26 2.99 -7.43
C LEU A 96 10.97 2.29 -6.09
N PHE A 97 11.10 3.00 -4.99
CA PHE A 97 10.65 2.52 -3.68
C PHE A 97 9.23 2.99 -3.40
N VAL A 98 8.39 2.08 -2.92
CA VAL A 98 7.00 2.33 -2.57
C VAL A 98 6.73 1.85 -1.16
N ASP A 99 6.18 2.70 -0.30
CA ASP A 99 5.60 2.23 0.97
C ASP A 99 4.08 2.06 0.84
N VAL A 100 3.54 1.08 1.55
CA VAL A 100 2.08 0.81 1.61
C VAL A 100 1.55 0.85 3.04
N LEU A 101 2.19 1.62 3.93
CA LEU A 101 1.80 1.67 5.35
C LEU A 101 0.46 2.40 5.51
N SER A 102 -0.12 2.41 6.71
CA SER A 102 -1.39 3.12 6.96
C SER A 102 -1.23 4.58 7.41
N VAL A 103 -0.03 4.97 7.87
CA VAL A 103 0.38 6.36 8.16
C VAL A 103 1.42 6.81 7.15
N LYS A 104 1.54 8.10 6.85
CA LYS A 104 2.31 8.61 5.70
C LYS A 104 3.46 9.55 6.04
N GLU A 105 3.32 10.43 7.02
CA GLU A 105 4.40 11.36 7.40
C GLU A 105 5.63 10.61 7.91
N HIS A 106 5.42 9.62 8.79
CA HIS A 106 6.49 8.81 9.34
C HIS A 106 7.30 8.06 8.27
N PRO A 107 6.71 7.22 7.39
CA PRO A 107 7.48 6.53 6.34
C PRO A 107 8.16 7.51 5.39
N LYS A 108 7.49 8.60 4.97
CA LYS A 108 8.10 9.63 4.11
C LYS A 108 9.39 10.18 4.73
N GLN A 109 9.36 10.56 6.00
CA GLN A 109 10.53 11.10 6.70
C GLN A 109 11.66 10.07 6.81
N VAL A 110 11.34 8.84 7.23
CA VAL A 110 12.33 7.76 7.35
C VAL A 110 12.97 7.45 6.00
N LEU A 111 12.17 7.33 4.95
CA LEU A 111 12.64 6.95 3.62
C LEU A 111 13.47 8.06 2.97
N LEU A 112 13.08 9.34 3.13
CA LEU A 112 13.89 10.46 2.63
C LEU A 112 15.26 10.55 3.31
N GLN A 113 15.37 10.14 4.58
CA GLN A 113 16.64 10.13 5.31
C GLN A 113 17.55 8.96 4.93
N VAL A 114 16.98 7.81 4.57
CA VAL A 114 17.74 6.56 4.40
C VAL A 114 17.97 6.21 2.93
N LEU A 115 17.00 6.46 2.05
CA LEU A 115 17.13 6.13 0.63
C LEU A 115 18.15 7.05 -0.05
N PRO A 116 19.11 6.48 -0.81
CA PRO A 116 19.99 7.28 -1.65
C PRO A 116 19.21 8.28 -2.52
N PRO A 117 19.71 9.51 -2.69
CA PRO A 117 18.95 10.58 -3.33
C PRO A 117 18.53 10.22 -4.75
N GLU A 118 19.31 9.45 -5.49
CA GLU A 118 19.07 8.99 -6.87
C GLU A 118 17.91 7.98 -7.02
N LEU A 119 17.44 7.37 -5.94
CA LEU A 119 16.29 6.46 -5.98
C LEU A 119 14.97 7.23 -5.88
N ASP A 120 13.97 6.74 -6.60
CA ASP A 120 12.64 7.32 -6.57
C ASP A 120 11.84 6.81 -5.37
N LEU A 121 10.93 7.64 -4.87
CA LEU A 121 10.08 7.37 -3.71
C LEU A 121 8.64 7.79 -4.00
N LEU A 122 7.74 6.83 -3.85
CA LEU A 122 6.29 7.02 -3.89
C LEU A 122 5.71 6.53 -2.56
N CYS A 123 5.05 7.40 -1.81
CA CYS A 123 4.35 6.97 -0.60
C CYS A 123 2.91 6.64 -0.94
N THR A 124 2.39 5.52 -0.46
CA THR A 124 1.02 5.08 -0.79
C THR A 124 0.27 4.53 0.40
N HIS A 125 -1.05 4.54 0.30
CA HIS A 125 -1.94 3.85 1.22
C HIS A 125 -3.15 3.34 0.44
N PRO A 126 -3.16 2.05 0.04
CA PRO A 126 -4.40 1.39 -0.31
C PRO A 126 -5.26 1.35 0.95
N MET A 127 -6.37 2.11 0.98
CA MET A 127 -7.25 2.23 2.15
C MET A 127 -8.17 1.02 2.29
N PHE A 128 -7.65 -0.15 1.97
CA PHE A 128 -8.34 -1.43 1.96
C PHE A 128 -7.33 -2.55 2.21
N GLY A 129 -7.82 -3.67 2.74
CA GLY A 129 -7.03 -4.84 3.08
C GLY A 129 -7.59 -6.11 2.46
N ALA A 130 -7.06 -7.26 2.90
CA ALA A 130 -7.52 -8.56 2.43
C ALA A 130 -9.04 -8.77 2.63
N ASP A 131 -9.61 -8.26 3.72
CA ASP A 131 -11.03 -8.44 4.03
C ASP A 131 -11.95 -7.51 3.22
N SER A 132 -11.58 -6.22 3.11
CA SER A 132 -12.38 -5.21 2.41
C SER A 132 -12.19 -5.23 0.89
N GLY A 133 -11.04 -5.70 0.40
CA GLY A 133 -10.73 -5.84 -1.02
C GLY A 133 -10.83 -7.27 -1.55
N ARG A 134 -11.46 -8.19 -0.81
CA ARG A 134 -11.56 -9.62 -1.19
C ARG A 134 -12.27 -9.85 -2.53
N ASP A 135 -13.29 -9.03 -2.83
CA ASP A 135 -14.17 -9.17 -3.99
C ASP A 135 -13.72 -8.27 -5.17
N GLY A 136 -12.54 -7.67 -5.08
CA GLY A 136 -11.98 -6.72 -6.04
C GLY A 136 -11.72 -5.35 -5.42
N TRP A 137 -11.04 -4.46 -6.18
CA TRP A 137 -10.64 -3.14 -5.69
C TRP A 137 -11.43 -1.98 -6.30
N LYS A 138 -12.47 -2.31 -7.07
CA LYS A 138 -13.33 -1.32 -7.71
C LYS A 138 -13.95 -0.40 -6.65
N ASP A 139 -13.89 0.90 -6.90
CA ASP A 139 -14.41 1.96 -6.05
C ASP A 139 -13.75 2.10 -4.66
N LEU A 140 -12.75 1.27 -4.35
CA LEU A 140 -11.92 1.39 -3.15
C LEU A 140 -10.89 2.51 -3.31
N THR A 141 -10.61 3.21 -2.22
CA THR A 141 -9.70 4.37 -2.25
C THR A 141 -8.24 3.93 -2.21
N PHE A 142 -7.46 4.48 -3.13
CA PHE A 142 -6.00 4.36 -3.13
C PHE A 142 -5.37 5.74 -3.08
N VAL A 143 -4.69 6.03 -1.97
CA VAL A 143 -4.02 7.32 -1.77
C VAL A 143 -2.54 7.21 -2.13
N TYR A 144 -1.99 8.25 -2.76
CA TYR A 144 -0.56 8.32 -3.05
C TYR A 144 -0.01 9.74 -2.99
N ASP A 145 1.27 9.85 -2.67
CA ASP A 145 2.10 11.06 -2.68
C ASP A 145 3.37 10.81 -3.50
N ARG A 146 3.56 11.56 -4.58
CA ARG A 146 4.75 11.50 -5.45
C ARG A 146 5.92 12.25 -4.82
N VAL A 147 6.46 11.70 -3.74
CA VAL A 147 7.49 12.37 -2.91
C VAL A 147 8.76 12.71 -3.69
N ARG A 148 9.26 11.78 -4.51
CA ARG A 148 10.46 12.00 -5.34
C ARG A 148 10.42 11.08 -6.56
N ILE A 149 9.94 11.58 -7.70
CA ILE A 149 9.80 10.80 -8.94
C ILE A 149 10.64 11.42 -10.07
N ARG A 150 11.46 10.60 -10.71
CA ARG A 150 12.24 10.94 -11.91
C ARG A 150 11.83 10.07 -13.09
N ASP A 151 11.58 8.79 -12.85
CA ASP A 151 11.06 7.86 -13.84
C ASP A 151 9.52 7.83 -13.78
N GLU A 152 8.91 8.76 -14.51
CA GLU A 152 7.46 8.86 -14.64
C GLU A 152 6.82 7.62 -15.28
N VAL A 153 7.55 6.90 -16.13
CA VAL A 153 7.02 5.72 -16.82
C VAL A 153 6.85 4.57 -15.83
N VAL A 154 7.86 4.32 -14.99
CA VAL A 154 7.78 3.31 -13.92
C VAL A 154 6.72 3.69 -12.89
N CYS A 155 6.73 4.93 -12.42
CA CYS A 155 5.75 5.41 -11.44
C CYS A 155 4.30 5.29 -11.96
N SER A 156 4.04 5.76 -13.19
CA SER A 156 2.72 5.66 -13.82
C SER A 156 2.29 4.20 -14.03
N SER A 157 3.21 3.33 -14.47
CA SER A 157 2.93 1.90 -14.63
C SER A 157 2.57 1.23 -13.30
N PHE A 158 3.22 1.60 -12.20
CA PHE A 158 2.88 1.08 -10.87
C PHE A 158 1.51 1.59 -10.39
N LEU A 159 1.22 2.89 -10.55
CA LEU A 159 -0.08 3.46 -10.18
C LEU A 159 -1.24 2.84 -10.99
N GLN A 160 -0.99 2.46 -12.25
CA GLN A 160 -1.96 1.77 -13.11
C GLN A 160 -2.37 0.39 -12.57
N ILE A 161 -1.59 -0.24 -11.68
CA ILE A 161 -1.99 -1.49 -11.01
C ILE A 161 -3.31 -1.28 -10.26
N PHE A 162 -3.42 -0.16 -9.55
CA PHE A 162 -4.60 0.19 -8.77
C PHE A 162 -5.67 0.83 -9.65
N GLY A 163 -5.27 1.71 -10.58
CA GLY A 163 -6.20 2.36 -11.51
C GLY A 163 -6.96 1.37 -12.39
N SER A 164 -6.30 0.33 -12.89
CA SER A 164 -6.92 -0.69 -13.75
C SER A 164 -7.88 -1.63 -13.02
N GLU A 165 -7.74 -1.80 -11.69
CA GLU A 165 -8.72 -2.51 -10.85
C GLU A 165 -9.91 -1.62 -10.46
N GLY A 166 -9.94 -0.36 -10.92
CA GLY A 166 -11.04 0.57 -10.68
C GLY A 166 -10.97 1.29 -9.33
N CYS A 167 -9.79 1.38 -8.71
CA CYS A 167 -9.62 2.17 -7.49
C CYS A 167 -9.94 3.66 -7.73
N LYS A 168 -10.45 4.33 -6.70
CA LYS A 168 -10.51 5.79 -6.62
C LYS A 168 -9.12 6.31 -6.27
N MET A 169 -8.41 6.76 -7.29
CA MET A 169 -7.04 7.27 -7.19
C MET A 169 -7.03 8.69 -6.60
N LEU A 170 -6.48 8.87 -5.40
CA LEU A 170 -6.39 10.16 -4.72
C LEU A 170 -4.93 10.57 -4.51
N GLU A 171 -4.50 11.59 -5.24
CA GLU A 171 -3.20 12.22 -5.02
C GLU A 171 -3.31 13.28 -3.93
N MET A 172 -2.51 13.17 -2.87
CA MET A 172 -2.40 14.17 -1.80
C MET A 172 -1.09 14.03 -1.04
N SER A 173 -0.67 15.08 -0.35
CA SER A 173 0.54 15.02 0.46
C SER A 173 0.38 14.05 1.64
N CYS A 174 1.51 13.47 2.07
CA CYS A 174 1.55 12.62 3.26
C CYS A 174 1.02 13.33 4.52
N GLU A 175 1.28 14.62 4.65
CA GLU A 175 0.85 15.49 5.75
C GLU A 175 -0.68 15.71 5.72
N GLU A 176 -1.25 15.96 4.54
CA GLU A 176 -2.70 16.05 4.37
C GLU A 176 -3.39 14.71 4.66
N HIS A 177 -2.82 13.61 4.17
CA HIS A 177 -3.33 12.27 4.45
C HIS A 177 -3.41 12.02 5.96
N ASP A 178 -2.32 12.19 6.70
CA ASP A 178 -2.29 11.87 8.13
C ASP A 178 -3.20 12.81 8.94
N LYS A 179 -3.31 14.08 8.54
CA LYS A 179 -4.28 15.02 9.10
C LYS A 179 -5.73 14.56 8.90
N LEU A 180 -6.07 14.07 7.71
CA LEU A 180 -7.42 13.54 7.41
C LEU A 180 -7.66 12.21 8.11
N ALA A 181 -6.69 11.30 8.10
CA ALA A 181 -6.77 10.00 8.77
C ALA A 181 -6.96 10.17 10.28
N ALA A 182 -6.22 11.09 10.92
CA ALA A 182 -6.38 11.40 12.34
C ALA A 182 -7.76 11.97 12.66
N ARG A 183 -8.33 12.81 11.78
CA ARG A 183 -9.70 13.34 11.95
C ARG A 183 -10.75 12.24 11.84
N SER A 184 -10.65 11.38 10.83
CA SER A 184 -11.56 10.25 10.64
C SER A 184 -11.45 9.26 11.80
N GLN A 185 -10.23 8.91 12.22
CA GLN A 185 -9.98 8.04 13.35
C GLN A 185 -10.51 8.64 14.66
N PHE A 186 -10.29 9.94 14.90
CA PHE A 186 -10.87 10.65 16.04
C PHE A 186 -12.41 10.58 16.04
N LEU A 187 -13.04 10.81 14.88
CA LEU A 187 -14.50 10.73 14.75
C LEU A 187 -15.00 9.30 15.04
N THR A 188 -14.41 8.28 14.43
CA THR A 188 -14.77 6.87 14.66
C THR A 188 -14.59 6.48 16.13
N HIS A 189 -13.48 6.85 16.77
CA HIS A 189 -13.28 6.56 18.20
C HIS A 189 -14.25 7.34 19.10
N THR A 190 -14.59 8.58 18.74
CA THR A 190 -15.56 9.39 19.48
C THR A 190 -16.95 8.77 19.40
N ILE A 191 -17.38 8.38 18.20
CA ILE A 191 -18.65 7.67 17.97
C ILE A 191 -18.65 6.35 18.76
N ALA A 192 -17.61 5.52 18.63
CA ALA A 192 -17.52 4.26 19.37
C ALA A 192 -17.56 4.45 20.90
N ARG A 193 -16.92 5.50 21.43
CA ARG A 193 -16.98 5.85 22.86
C ARG A 193 -18.36 6.34 23.27
N TYR A 194 -19.01 7.14 22.45
CA TYR A 194 -20.37 7.61 22.68
C TYR A 194 -21.37 6.44 22.72
N TYR A 195 -21.31 5.51 21.76
CA TYR A 195 -22.14 4.30 21.76
C TYR A 195 -21.91 3.40 22.98
N ASN A 196 -20.65 3.25 23.41
CA ASN A 196 -20.35 2.49 24.63
C ASN A 196 -20.87 3.20 25.91
N ALA A 197 -20.91 4.52 25.92
CA ALA A 197 -21.40 5.32 27.05
C ALA A 197 -22.94 5.45 27.05
N PHE A 198 -23.58 5.45 25.88
CA PHE A 198 -25.01 5.56 25.68
C PHE A 198 -25.45 4.48 24.69
N PRO A 199 -25.79 3.26 25.17
CA PRO A 199 -26.25 2.19 24.30
C PRO A 199 -27.62 2.53 23.73
N ILE A 200 -27.64 3.22 22.59
CA ILE A 200 -28.81 3.31 21.73
C ILE A 200 -29.04 1.88 21.21
N TYR A 201 -30.31 1.43 21.20
CA TYR A 201 -30.73 0.08 20.82
C TYR A 201 -30.53 -0.17 19.30
N VAL A 202 -29.27 -0.19 18.84
CA VAL A 202 -28.90 -0.62 17.50
C VAL A 202 -28.20 -1.96 17.63
N PRO A 203 -28.75 -3.05 17.04
CA PRO A 203 -28.15 -4.38 17.12
C PRO A 203 -26.70 -4.36 16.62
N LYS A 204 -25.79 -5.02 17.34
CA LYS A 204 -24.35 -5.05 17.02
C LYS A 204 -24.07 -5.60 15.61
N GLU A 205 -24.93 -6.50 15.13
CA GLU A 205 -24.84 -7.11 13.80
C GLU A 205 -25.02 -6.07 12.69
N GLN A 206 -25.83 -5.04 12.94
CA GLN A 206 -26.10 -3.98 11.96
C GLN A 206 -24.91 -3.03 11.84
N ILE A 207 -24.29 -2.65 12.97
CA ILE A 207 -23.14 -1.74 13.01
C ILE A 207 -21.89 -2.34 12.35
N GLN A 208 -21.68 -3.65 12.49
CA GLN A 208 -20.54 -4.34 11.86
C GLN A 208 -20.64 -4.43 10.34
N SER A 209 -21.83 -4.21 9.78
CA SER A 209 -22.08 -4.19 8.34
C SER A 209 -21.98 -2.79 7.72
N TRP A 210 -21.81 -1.75 8.53
CA TRP A 210 -21.86 -0.36 8.08
C TRP A 210 -20.57 0.08 7.39
N ASP A 211 -20.75 0.67 6.22
CA ASP A 211 -19.70 1.38 5.52
C ASP A 211 -19.66 2.86 5.92
N PHE A 212 -18.70 3.60 5.36
CA PHE A 212 -18.54 5.02 5.66
C PHE A 212 -19.76 5.87 5.28
N GLY A 213 -20.55 5.47 4.29
CA GLY A 213 -21.80 6.13 3.89
C GLY A 213 -22.91 5.94 4.91
N ASP A 214 -23.08 4.72 5.44
CA ASP A 214 -24.07 4.43 6.49
C ASP A 214 -23.84 5.28 7.75
N TRP A 215 -22.57 5.50 8.11
CA TRP A 215 -22.20 6.39 9.22
C TRP A 215 -22.50 7.86 8.94
N GLN A 216 -22.38 8.32 7.70
CA GLN A 216 -22.72 9.70 7.33
C GLN A 216 -24.23 9.94 7.35
N ASP A 217 -25.02 8.97 6.93
CA ASP A 217 -26.49 9.08 6.89
C ASP A 217 -27.11 9.07 8.29
N LEU A 218 -26.55 8.29 9.23
CA LEU A 218 -26.96 8.35 10.63
C LEU A 218 -26.75 9.75 11.23
N VAL A 219 -25.60 10.37 10.96
CA VAL A 219 -25.29 11.71 11.46
C VAL A 219 -26.14 12.80 10.79
N ARG A 220 -26.58 12.58 9.54
CA ARG A 220 -27.47 13.49 8.81
C ARG A 220 -28.94 13.40 9.23
N ASN A 221 -29.42 12.21 9.60
CA ASN A 221 -30.83 11.95 9.90
C ASN A 221 -31.12 11.89 11.42
N GLY A 222 -30.17 12.28 12.26
CA GLY A 222 -30.28 12.30 13.72
C GLY A 222 -30.91 13.56 14.31
N ASP A 223 -31.97 14.07 13.69
CA ASP A 223 -32.89 15.08 14.26
C ASP A 223 -34.25 14.44 14.58
#